data_AF-A0A948PQF6-F1
#
_entry.id   AF-A0A948PQF6-F1
#
_cell.length_a   1.000
_cell.length_b   1.000
_cell.length_c   1.000
_cell.angle_alpha   90.00
_cell.angle_beta   90.00
_cell.angle_gamma   90.00
#
_symmetry.space_group_name_H-M   'P 1'
#
loop_
_entity.id
_entity.type
_entity.pdbx_description
1 polymer ?
#
loop_
_entity_poly.entity_id
_entity_poly.type
_entity_poly.pdbx_seq_one_letter_code
_entity_poly.pdbx_strand_id
1 'polypeptide(L)'
;YPIHFFKPGGLMIQYRKNRSHISIIIFLCLSLCVTVFLTKAAEPEDVEISRYEQAADRLTGSPQAAAAVELTRQMMMDLGLTNIHLEPTRVGRWVRGEEETALIISSRWGTRPLKVASIGGSDSTPETGIEGRVIEVKNFEELKALGASAKGTIIFFNRPMDPALPDTFSAYGGAADQRVQGAVEGARAGAVAVLVRSLTTRRDDFPHTGLMQYKEGIPRIPAACVSTIGADDLSRLLLSDPDLRVHIKLDCRHLSPVISHNVIGEIEGSENPEEIVLVGGHLDSWDLGTGAHDDGAGCVHALEALRLIKETGLRPGGGGVDIGPLGQSGTLLIGLIPDSQRYFDVHHSALDTIETVNSRELEMGAIAIALLAYILAQEGIN
;
A
#
# COMPACT_ATOMS: atom_id res chain seq x y z
N TYR A 1 -19.37 -13.76 4.20
CA TYR A 1 -18.89 -13.31 2.87
C TYR A 1 -17.47 -13.82 2.66
N PRO A 2 -17.05 -14.14 1.42
CA PRO A 2 -15.70 -14.60 1.15
C PRO A 2 -14.67 -13.51 1.51
N ILE A 3 -13.56 -13.91 2.12
CA ILE A 3 -12.46 -13.02 2.45
C ILE A 3 -11.65 -12.81 1.18
N HIS A 4 -11.93 -11.73 0.45
CA HIS A 4 -11.06 -11.26 -0.61
C HIS A 4 -9.81 -10.64 0.01
N PHE A 5 -8.64 -11.14 -0.34
CA PHE A 5 -7.37 -10.50 0.03
C PHE A 5 -7.26 -9.18 -0.74
N PHE A 6 -7.13 -8.07 -0.01
CA PHE A 6 -6.95 -6.74 -0.58
C PHE A 6 -5.60 -6.65 -1.34
N LYS A 7 -5.54 -5.84 -2.40
CA LYS A 7 -4.31 -5.58 -3.15
C LYS A 7 -3.46 -4.51 -2.42
N PRO A 8 -2.17 -4.76 -2.12
CA PRO A 8 -1.23 -3.73 -1.67
C PRO A 8 -1.00 -2.63 -2.73
N GLY A 9 -0.52 -1.46 -2.32
CA GLY A 9 -0.14 -0.34 -3.21
C GLY A 9 -1.23 0.12 -4.20
N GLY A 10 -2.48 0.23 -3.74
CA GLY A 10 -3.64 0.54 -4.58
C GLY A 10 -4.55 1.61 -4.00
N LEU A 11 -4.56 2.79 -4.65
CA LEU A 11 -5.45 3.91 -4.36
C LEU A 11 -6.92 3.48 -4.35
N MET A 12 -7.56 3.45 -3.18
CA MET A 12 -8.92 2.93 -3.02
C MET A 12 -9.97 4.02 -3.22
N ILE A 13 -10.74 3.91 -4.30
CA ILE A 13 -11.95 4.71 -4.57
C ILE A 13 -13.17 3.85 -4.24
N GLN A 14 -14.03 4.25 -3.29
CA GLN A 14 -15.23 3.47 -2.93
C GLN A 14 -16.52 4.27 -3.06
N TYR A 15 -17.29 3.98 -4.11
CA TYR A 15 -18.64 4.49 -4.34
C TYR A 15 -19.71 3.42 -4.08
N ARG A 16 -20.93 3.84 -3.70
CA ARG A 16 -22.04 2.92 -3.35
C ARG A 16 -23.40 3.36 -3.91
N LYS A 17 -23.66 3.04 -5.18
CA LYS A 17 -24.99 3.17 -5.80
C LYS A 17 -25.99 2.20 -5.15
N ASN A 18 -27.06 2.71 -4.52
CA ASN A 18 -28.20 1.90 -4.10
C ASN A 18 -29.50 2.71 -4.30
N ARG A 19 -30.60 2.06 -4.68
CA ARG A 19 -31.80 2.78 -5.14
C ARG A 19 -32.52 3.51 -3.99
N SER A 20 -33.04 4.70 -4.31
CA SER A 20 -33.94 5.55 -3.50
C SER A 20 -33.42 6.18 -2.19
N HIS A 21 -32.32 5.72 -1.59
CA HIS A 21 -31.68 6.43 -0.46
C HIS A 21 -30.15 6.29 -0.47
N ILE A 22 -29.44 7.41 -0.35
CA ILE A 22 -28.00 7.42 -0.12
C ILE A 22 -27.71 6.99 1.33
N SER A 23 -26.65 6.22 1.56
CA SER A 23 -26.23 5.74 2.89
C SER A 23 -24.77 5.32 2.89
N ILE A 24 -23.90 6.21 3.37
CA ILE A 24 -22.46 5.97 3.51
C ILE A 24 -22.21 5.16 4.78
N ILE A 25 -21.45 4.07 4.65
CA ILE A 25 -21.07 3.18 5.75
C ILE A 25 -19.60 2.79 5.55
N ILE A 26 -18.80 3.05 6.58
CA ILE A 26 -17.36 2.77 6.67
C ILE A 26 -17.10 1.26 6.60
N PHE A 27 -15.96 0.85 6.01
CA PHE A 27 -15.39 -0.47 6.28
C PHE A 27 -13.88 -0.40 6.49
N LEU A 28 -13.41 -0.94 7.62
CA LEU A 28 -12.00 -0.92 8.01
C LEU A 28 -11.17 -1.93 7.21
N CYS A 29 -9.90 -1.60 6.98
CA CYS A 29 -8.82 -2.58 7.02
C CYS A 29 -7.96 -2.36 8.29
N LEU A 30 -7.10 -3.31 8.66
CA LEU A 30 -6.39 -3.35 9.95
C LEU A 30 -5.07 -2.55 9.99
N SER A 31 -4.95 -1.54 9.13
CA SER A 31 -3.79 -0.65 8.92
C SER A 31 -4.30 0.79 8.71
N LEU A 32 -3.46 1.80 8.99
CA LEU A 32 -3.86 3.22 9.11
C LEU A 32 -4.28 3.78 7.74
N CYS A 33 -5.39 4.53 7.67
CA CYS A 33 -5.88 5.10 6.40
C CYS A 33 -5.85 6.64 6.33
N VAL A 34 -5.53 7.16 5.14
CA VAL A 34 -5.97 8.46 4.60
C VAL A 34 -7.27 8.24 3.80
N THR A 35 -8.15 9.24 3.67
CA THR A 35 -9.49 9.05 3.03
C THR A 35 -10.14 10.37 2.55
N VAL A 36 -9.93 10.78 1.28
CA VAL A 36 -10.59 11.95 0.63
C VAL A 36 -10.52 11.90 -0.93
N PHE A 37 -11.52 12.38 -1.69
CA PHE A 37 -11.73 12.09 -3.14
C PHE A 37 -10.86 12.89 -4.19
N LEU A 38 -11.09 12.65 -5.50
CA LEU A 38 -10.28 13.04 -6.70
C LEU A 38 -10.98 14.09 -7.62
N THR A 39 -10.45 14.80 -8.65
CA THR A 39 -9.21 14.94 -9.50
C THR A 39 -9.39 16.24 -10.36
N LYS A 40 -8.51 16.84 -11.22
CA LYS A 40 -7.06 17.02 -11.52
C LYS A 40 -7.01 18.14 -12.64
N ALA A 41 -6.05 19.03 -12.95
CA ALA A 41 -4.65 19.41 -12.62
C ALA A 41 -4.50 20.97 -12.73
N ALA A 42 -3.38 21.69 -12.50
CA ALA A 42 -1.96 21.39 -12.22
C ALA A 42 -1.22 22.55 -11.46
N GLU A 43 -0.32 22.21 -10.52
CA GLU A 43 0.65 23.02 -9.71
C GLU A 43 0.32 24.51 -9.43
N PRO A 44 0.29 24.93 -8.15
CA PRO A 44 1.54 25.33 -7.47
C PRO A 44 1.77 24.62 -6.11
N GLU A 45 3.00 24.72 -5.61
CA GLU A 45 3.54 24.11 -4.37
C GLU A 45 3.24 22.61 -4.25
N ASP A 46 4.20 21.79 -4.72
CA ASP A 46 4.08 20.34 -4.79
C ASP A 46 3.70 19.70 -3.45
N VAL A 47 2.77 18.75 -3.50
CA VAL A 47 2.54 17.77 -2.42
C VAL A 47 3.69 16.75 -2.44
N GLU A 48 4.90 17.22 -2.13
CA GLU A 48 6.12 16.44 -2.31
C GLU A 48 6.10 15.13 -1.52
N ILE A 49 6.37 14.02 -2.20
CA ILE A 49 6.60 12.72 -1.57
C ILE A 49 7.81 12.75 -0.60
N SER A 50 8.71 13.72 -0.76
CA SER A 50 9.80 14.03 0.19
C SER A 50 9.29 14.31 1.61
N ARG A 51 8.08 14.89 1.76
CA ARG A 51 7.47 15.09 3.09
C ARG A 51 7.25 13.74 3.78
N TYR A 52 6.80 12.71 3.05
CA TYR A 52 6.68 11.35 3.59
C TYR A 52 8.04 10.66 3.84
N GLU A 53 9.14 11.09 3.25
CA GLU A 53 10.49 10.60 3.60
C GLU A 53 10.94 11.09 4.99
N GLN A 54 10.41 12.23 5.46
CA GLN A 54 10.61 12.71 6.84
C GLN A 54 9.99 11.77 7.88
N ALA A 55 9.05 10.92 7.44
CA ALA A 55 8.52 9.78 8.18
C ALA A 55 8.73 8.48 7.35
N ALA A 56 9.99 8.10 7.14
CA ALA A 56 10.36 6.77 6.67
C ALA A 56 9.93 5.67 7.67
N ASP A 57 9.92 4.40 7.23
CA ASP A 57 9.77 3.21 8.07
C ASP A 57 8.54 3.25 9.03
N ARG A 58 7.37 3.55 8.45
CA ARG A 58 6.10 3.85 9.14
C ARG A 58 5.40 2.60 9.69
N LEU A 59 6.14 1.67 10.29
CA LEU A 59 5.59 0.43 10.82
C LEU A 59 4.46 0.69 11.82
N THR A 60 3.32 0.02 11.64
CA THR A 60 2.16 0.17 12.52
C THR A 60 2.53 0.03 14.00
N GLY A 61 2.21 1.08 14.78
CA GLY A 61 2.55 1.20 16.20
C GLY A 61 3.96 1.71 16.51
N SER A 62 4.74 2.16 15.52
CA SER A 62 6.03 2.83 15.71
C SER A 62 5.87 4.35 15.98
N PRO A 63 6.90 5.02 16.53
CA PRO A 63 6.96 6.48 16.57
C PRO A 63 6.86 7.13 15.17
N GLN A 64 7.42 6.49 14.14
CA GLN A 64 7.40 6.96 12.76
C GLN A 64 5.98 6.95 12.17
N ALA A 65 5.18 5.91 12.45
CA ALA A 65 3.76 5.89 12.08
C ALA A 65 2.96 7.00 12.79
N ALA A 66 3.25 7.27 14.06
CA ALA A 66 2.63 8.38 14.79
C ALA A 66 3.06 9.76 14.26
N ALA A 67 4.31 9.92 13.82
CA ALA A 67 4.78 11.13 13.15
C ALA A 67 4.11 11.33 11.78
N ALA A 68 3.89 10.25 11.02
CA ALA A 68 3.22 10.31 9.72
C ALA A 68 1.73 10.71 9.83
N VAL A 69 1.03 10.26 10.88
CA VAL A 69 -0.32 10.72 11.22
C VAL A 69 -0.35 12.24 11.40
N GLU A 70 0.56 12.79 12.21
CA GLU A 70 0.60 14.22 12.50
C GLU A 70 1.07 15.05 11.29
N LEU A 71 2.05 14.56 10.53
CA LEU A 71 2.48 15.16 9.26
C LEU A 71 1.32 15.24 8.25
N THR A 72 0.56 14.15 8.09
CA THR A 72 -0.58 14.11 7.17
C THR A 72 -1.67 15.07 7.62
N ARG A 73 -1.93 15.15 8.94
CA ARG A 73 -2.87 16.11 9.54
C ARG A 73 -2.43 17.55 9.26
N GLN A 74 -1.13 17.84 9.30
CA GLN A 74 -0.59 19.15 8.93
C GLN A 74 -0.70 19.40 7.41
N MET A 75 -0.39 18.43 6.55
CA MET A 75 -0.55 18.57 5.09
C MET A 75 -2.02 18.87 4.70
N MET A 76 -2.99 18.26 5.38
CA MET A 76 -4.42 18.62 5.21
C MET A 76 -4.75 20.05 5.66
N MET A 77 -4.06 20.56 6.69
CA MET A 77 -4.21 21.95 7.14
C MET A 77 -3.53 22.94 6.20
N ASP A 78 -2.35 22.61 5.67
CA ASP A 78 -1.63 23.39 4.66
C ASP A 78 -2.49 23.53 3.39
N LEU A 79 -3.12 22.43 2.95
CA LEU A 79 -4.10 22.41 1.85
C LEU A 79 -5.43 23.11 2.18
N GLY A 80 -5.65 23.52 3.44
CA GLY A 80 -6.87 24.18 3.90
C GLY A 80 -8.13 23.33 3.74
N LEU A 81 -8.08 22.05 4.10
CA LEU A 81 -9.27 21.19 4.18
C LEU A 81 -10.15 21.56 5.40
N THR A 82 -11.42 21.17 5.36
CA THR A 82 -12.36 21.31 6.48
C THR A 82 -12.43 20.03 7.32
N ASN A 83 -13.10 20.09 8.48
CA ASN A 83 -13.34 18.98 9.41
C ASN A 83 -12.11 18.08 9.72
N ILE A 84 -10.90 18.64 9.79
CA ILE A 84 -9.67 17.84 9.95
C ILE A 84 -9.60 17.24 11.35
N HIS A 85 -9.64 15.91 11.46
CA HIS A 85 -9.65 15.18 12.73
C HIS A 85 -8.93 13.83 12.67
N LEU A 86 -8.71 13.24 13.85
CA LEU A 86 -8.04 11.95 14.02
C LEU A 86 -9.02 10.93 14.62
N GLU A 87 -9.28 9.83 13.90
CA GLU A 87 -10.09 8.72 14.44
C GLU A 87 -9.19 7.68 15.14
N PRO A 88 -9.38 7.38 16.44
CA PRO A 88 -8.52 6.46 17.17
C PRO A 88 -8.79 4.99 16.80
N THR A 89 -7.74 4.30 16.37
CA THR A 89 -7.73 2.85 16.09
C THR A 89 -6.71 2.13 16.98
N ARG A 90 -7.04 0.93 17.47
CA ARG A 90 -6.17 0.16 18.37
C ARG A 90 -5.36 -0.85 17.59
N VAL A 91 -4.05 -0.63 17.49
CA VAL A 91 -3.15 -1.41 16.65
C VAL A 91 -2.20 -2.28 17.46
N GLY A 92 -1.83 -3.43 16.90
CA GLY A 92 -0.73 -4.24 17.43
C GLY A 92 0.60 -3.47 17.34
N ARG A 93 1.57 -3.85 18.18
CA ARG A 93 2.91 -3.27 18.14
C ARG A 93 3.95 -4.38 18.09
N TRP A 94 4.63 -4.49 16.96
CA TRP A 94 5.76 -5.39 16.74
C TRP A 94 6.98 -4.54 16.37
N VAL A 95 8.17 -5.00 16.76
CA VAL A 95 9.43 -4.29 16.54
C VAL A 95 10.47 -5.30 16.07
N ARG A 96 11.04 -5.04 14.89
CA ARG A 96 12.32 -5.60 14.46
C ARG A 96 13.42 -4.92 15.28
N GLY A 97 14.29 -5.72 15.89
CA GLY A 97 15.43 -5.27 16.68
C GLY A 97 16.69 -5.15 15.84
N GLU A 98 17.78 -5.74 16.32
CA GLU A 98 19.08 -5.78 15.63
C GLU A 98 19.01 -6.50 14.25
N GLU A 99 19.94 -6.17 13.33
CA GLU A 99 20.01 -6.77 11.97
C GLU A 99 20.00 -8.31 12.04
N GLU A 100 19.10 -8.93 11.28
CA GLU A 100 19.00 -10.39 11.22
C GLU A 100 20.26 -11.04 10.64
N THR A 101 20.72 -12.10 11.29
CA THR A 101 21.88 -12.87 10.81
C THR A 101 21.46 -14.30 10.50
N ALA A 102 21.93 -14.80 9.34
CA ALA A 102 21.80 -16.20 8.98
C ALA A 102 23.05 -16.72 8.27
N LEU A 103 23.38 -17.98 8.54
CA LEU A 103 24.54 -18.68 8.00
C LEU A 103 24.11 -20.04 7.44
N ILE A 104 24.41 -20.32 6.18
CA ILE A 104 24.45 -21.69 5.65
C ILE A 104 25.70 -22.37 6.20
N ILE A 105 25.56 -23.60 6.69
CA ILE A 105 26.62 -24.39 7.32
C ILE A 105 26.73 -25.75 6.61
N SER A 106 27.85 -25.98 5.92
CA SER A 106 28.23 -27.27 5.34
C SER A 106 29.45 -27.86 6.05
N SER A 107 29.42 -29.17 6.28
CA SER A 107 30.59 -29.93 6.74
C SER A 107 31.72 -30.02 5.68
N ARG A 108 31.41 -29.71 4.41
CA ARG A 108 32.32 -29.92 3.27
C ARG A 108 33.05 -28.67 2.80
N TRP A 109 32.43 -27.49 2.97
CA TRP A 109 32.98 -26.20 2.48
C TRP A 109 32.71 -25.03 3.43
N GLY A 110 32.44 -25.31 4.72
CA GLY A 110 32.36 -24.31 5.79
C GLY A 110 31.04 -23.54 5.78
N THR A 111 31.12 -22.27 6.21
CA THR A 111 29.95 -21.39 6.36
C THR A 111 29.87 -20.33 5.25
N ARG A 112 28.65 -19.89 4.94
CA ARG A 112 28.39 -18.72 4.08
C ARG A 112 27.24 -17.87 4.63
N PRO A 113 27.27 -16.55 4.48
CA PRO A 113 26.14 -15.70 4.85
C PRO A 113 24.90 -16.02 3.99
N LEU A 114 23.73 -15.85 4.59
CA LEU A 114 22.44 -15.88 3.91
C LEU A 114 21.71 -14.58 4.22
N LYS A 115 21.36 -13.78 3.21
CA LYS A 115 20.61 -12.54 3.45
C LYS A 115 19.14 -12.86 3.75
N VAL A 116 18.72 -12.47 4.95
CA VAL A 116 17.40 -12.73 5.52
C VAL A 116 16.83 -11.46 6.16
N ALA A 117 15.51 -11.42 6.33
CA ALA A 117 14.84 -10.46 7.22
C ALA A 117 13.63 -11.15 7.85
N SER A 118 13.34 -10.85 9.10
CA SER A 118 12.22 -11.41 9.85
C SER A 118 10.90 -11.11 9.18
N ILE A 119 9.96 -12.06 9.22
CA ILE A 119 8.60 -11.84 8.73
C ILE A 119 7.83 -11.01 9.77
N GLY A 120 7.03 -10.05 9.31
CA GLY A 120 6.31 -9.10 10.15
C GLY A 120 5.34 -9.79 11.10
N GLY A 121 5.64 -9.71 12.39
CA GLY A 121 4.90 -10.42 13.44
C GLY A 121 5.51 -11.77 13.87
N SER A 122 6.72 -12.12 13.42
CA SER A 122 7.49 -13.28 13.92
C SER A 122 7.94 -13.08 15.37
N ASP A 123 8.00 -14.17 16.13
CA ASP A 123 8.77 -14.21 17.38
C ASP A 123 10.28 -14.21 17.12
N SER A 124 11.03 -13.78 18.15
CA SER A 124 12.49 -13.85 18.23
C SER A 124 13.02 -15.28 18.28
N THR A 125 14.27 -15.48 17.82
CA THR A 125 15.06 -16.65 18.22
C THR A 125 15.58 -16.49 19.65
N PRO A 126 16.05 -17.57 20.32
CA PRO A 126 16.94 -17.45 21.48
C PRO A 126 18.19 -16.60 21.16
N GLU A 127 18.89 -16.11 22.19
CA GLU A 127 20.08 -15.27 22.02
C GLU A 127 21.21 -15.96 21.24
N THR A 128 21.31 -17.28 21.37
CA THR A 128 22.22 -18.16 20.62
C THR A 128 21.83 -18.34 19.14
N GLY A 129 20.66 -17.84 18.73
CA GLY A 129 19.99 -18.23 17.49
C GLY A 129 19.40 -19.65 17.57
N ILE A 130 18.86 -20.10 16.43
CA ILE A 130 18.41 -21.48 16.17
C ILE A 130 19.27 -22.05 15.04
N GLU A 131 19.82 -23.26 15.23
CA GLU A 131 20.47 -24.00 14.16
C GLU A 131 19.72 -25.31 13.90
N GLY A 132 19.47 -25.64 12.63
CA GLY A 132 18.84 -26.89 12.24
C GLY A 132 19.15 -27.27 10.80
N ARG A 133 18.98 -28.57 10.48
CA ARG A 133 18.99 -29.05 9.09
C ARG A 133 17.89 -28.34 8.31
N VAL A 134 18.17 -27.93 7.08
CA VAL A 134 17.15 -27.36 6.18
C VAL A 134 16.49 -28.46 5.36
N ILE A 135 15.17 -28.39 5.19
CA ILE A 135 14.45 -29.13 4.15
C ILE A 135 13.68 -28.14 3.27
N GLU A 136 13.92 -28.19 1.96
CA GLU A 136 13.20 -27.38 0.98
C GLU A 136 11.86 -28.01 0.60
N VAL A 137 10.82 -27.18 0.47
CA VAL A 137 9.48 -27.54 -0.04
C VAL A 137 8.91 -26.39 -0.90
N LYS A 138 8.01 -26.69 -1.82
CA LYS A 138 7.30 -25.71 -2.66
C LYS A 138 5.87 -25.40 -2.18
N ASN A 139 5.29 -26.21 -1.28
CA ASN A 139 3.91 -26.07 -0.81
C ASN A 139 3.66 -26.86 0.48
N PHE A 140 2.46 -26.71 1.06
CA PHE A 140 2.09 -27.38 2.31
C PHE A 140 1.83 -28.89 2.16
N GLU A 141 1.50 -29.39 0.96
CA GLU A 141 1.34 -30.83 0.74
C GLU A 141 2.69 -31.56 0.69
N GLU A 142 3.73 -30.94 0.12
CA GLU A 142 5.12 -31.42 0.23
C GLU A 142 5.61 -31.44 1.68
N LEU A 143 5.38 -30.36 2.45
CA LEU A 143 5.69 -30.32 3.88
C LEU A 143 4.99 -31.46 4.66
N LYS A 144 3.71 -31.65 4.40
CA LYS A 144 2.88 -32.71 5.00
C LYS A 144 3.36 -34.11 4.59
N ALA A 145 3.89 -34.27 3.38
CA ALA A 145 4.50 -35.51 2.91
C ALA A 145 5.84 -35.86 3.59
N LEU A 146 6.57 -34.88 4.17
CA LEU A 146 7.76 -35.15 4.98
C LEU A 146 7.42 -35.93 6.27
N GLY A 147 6.20 -35.79 6.79
CA GLY A 147 5.75 -36.43 8.03
C GLY A 147 6.73 -36.19 9.18
N ALA A 148 7.27 -37.28 9.76
CA ALA A 148 8.21 -37.21 10.87
C ALA A 148 9.56 -36.53 10.53
N SER A 149 9.96 -36.49 9.25
CA SER A 149 11.25 -35.92 8.82
C SER A 149 11.32 -34.40 8.94
N ALA A 150 10.19 -33.70 9.03
CA ALA A 150 10.16 -32.25 9.29
C ALA A 150 10.50 -31.90 10.76
N LYS A 151 10.38 -32.84 11.69
CA LYS A 151 10.51 -32.57 13.12
C LYS A 151 11.95 -32.19 13.50
N GLY A 152 12.13 -31.03 14.13
CA GLY A 152 13.44 -30.52 14.53
C GLY A 152 14.23 -29.85 13.39
N THR A 153 13.61 -29.65 12.22
CA THR A 153 14.26 -29.04 11.04
C THR A 153 13.84 -27.58 10.85
N ILE A 154 14.58 -26.87 9.99
CA ILE A 154 14.16 -25.58 9.43
C ILE A 154 13.50 -25.85 8.08
N ILE A 155 12.23 -25.47 7.94
CA ILE A 155 11.50 -25.68 6.68
C ILE A 155 11.68 -24.46 5.78
N PHE A 156 12.17 -24.67 4.57
CA PHE A 156 12.42 -23.64 3.56
C PHE A 156 11.36 -23.71 2.46
N PHE A 157 10.39 -22.80 2.51
CA PHE A 157 9.39 -22.63 1.45
C PHE A 157 9.99 -21.84 0.28
N ASN A 158 10.26 -22.52 -0.83
CA ASN A 158 10.95 -21.96 -2.00
C ASN A 158 10.09 -21.97 -3.27
N ARG A 159 8.79 -21.64 -3.15
CA ARG A 159 7.94 -21.36 -4.32
C ARG A 159 8.24 -19.93 -4.80
N PRO A 160 8.66 -19.73 -6.06
CA PRO A 160 8.70 -18.41 -6.65
C PRO A 160 7.28 -17.90 -6.93
N MET A 161 7.12 -16.58 -7.03
CA MET A 161 6.00 -16.00 -7.79
C MET A 161 6.11 -16.45 -9.25
N ASP A 162 5.00 -16.80 -9.89
CA ASP A 162 5.02 -17.27 -11.28
C ASP A 162 5.30 -16.11 -12.27
N PRO A 163 6.45 -16.10 -12.96
CA PRO A 163 6.78 -15.03 -13.91
C PRO A 163 6.03 -15.13 -15.25
N ALA A 164 5.28 -16.20 -15.49
CA ALA A 164 4.45 -16.36 -16.69
C ALA A 164 3.09 -15.63 -16.59
N LEU A 165 2.69 -15.21 -15.39
CA LEU A 165 1.45 -14.46 -15.17
C LEU A 165 1.67 -12.96 -15.41
N PRO A 166 0.94 -12.31 -16.34
CA PRO A 166 1.11 -10.89 -16.63
C PRO A 166 0.53 -9.97 -15.53
N ASP A 167 -0.41 -10.46 -14.72
CA ASP A 167 -0.83 -9.80 -13.49
C ASP A 167 0.08 -10.24 -12.33
N THR A 168 0.94 -9.31 -11.89
CA THR A 168 1.87 -9.53 -10.78
C THR A 168 1.16 -9.77 -9.44
N PHE A 169 -0.08 -9.29 -9.26
CA PHE A 169 -0.86 -9.58 -8.06
C PHE A 169 -1.35 -11.03 -8.04
N SER A 170 -1.73 -11.61 -9.19
CA SER A 170 -2.01 -13.04 -9.31
C SER A 170 -0.76 -13.90 -9.05
N ALA A 171 0.40 -13.48 -9.58
CA ALA A 171 1.68 -14.13 -9.29
C ALA A 171 2.06 -14.11 -7.81
N TYR A 172 1.76 -13.00 -7.11
CA TYR A 172 1.94 -12.84 -5.67
C TYR A 172 0.96 -13.74 -4.89
N GLY A 173 -0.32 -13.70 -5.23
CA GLY A 173 -1.37 -14.48 -4.59
C GLY A 173 -1.15 -15.99 -4.67
N GLY A 174 -0.54 -16.48 -5.75
CA GLY A 174 -0.17 -17.90 -5.92
C GLY A 174 1.00 -18.39 -5.06
N ALA A 175 1.71 -17.50 -4.35
CA ALA A 175 2.85 -17.83 -3.49
C ALA A 175 2.76 -17.27 -2.06
N ALA A 176 1.99 -16.21 -1.82
CA ALA A 176 2.01 -15.43 -0.58
C ALA A 176 1.55 -16.18 0.67
N ASP A 177 0.75 -17.24 0.50
CA ASP A 177 0.35 -18.14 1.58
C ASP A 177 1.56 -18.75 2.32
N GLN A 178 2.69 -18.97 1.64
CA GLN A 178 3.91 -19.48 2.28
C GLN A 178 4.50 -18.49 3.30
N ARG A 179 4.38 -17.17 3.06
CA ARG A 179 4.77 -16.15 4.04
C ARG A 179 3.72 -16.01 5.14
N VAL A 180 2.44 -15.97 4.77
CA VAL A 180 1.34 -15.69 5.71
C VAL A 180 1.15 -16.83 6.72
N GLN A 181 1.22 -18.09 6.27
CA GLN A 181 0.86 -19.29 7.05
C GLN A 181 2.04 -20.25 7.29
N GLY A 182 3.18 -20.07 6.61
CA GLY A 182 4.30 -21.03 6.63
C GLY A 182 4.81 -21.36 8.04
N ALA A 183 4.90 -20.38 8.94
CA ALA A 183 5.28 -20.62 10.34
C ALA A 183 4.29 -21.54 11.09
N VAL A 184 2.99 -21.41 10.82
CA VAL A 184 1.95 -22.23 11.45
C VAL A 184 1.94 -23.66 10.90
N GLU A 185 2.10 -23.83 9.59
CA GLU A 185 2.16 -25.17 8.99
C GLU A 185 3.49 -25.88 9.31
N GLY A 186 4.61 -25.14 9.33
CA GLY A 186 5.91 -25.62 9.82
C GLY A 186 5.84 -26.08 11.28
N ALA A 187 5.20 -25.30 12.17
CA ALA A 187 5.01 -25.68 13.56
C ALA A 187 4.14 -26.95 13.74
N ARG A 188 3.11 -27.14 12.90
CA ARG A 188 2.32 -28.41 12.89
C ARG A 188 3.16 -29.61 12.46
N ALA A 189 4.09 -29.41 11.53
CA ALA A 189 5.06 -30.42 11.11
C ALA A 189 6.22 -30.64 12.12
N GLY A 190 6.28 -29.84 13.20
CA GLY A 190 7.31 -29.93 14.22
C GLY A 190 8.64 -29.26 13.85
N ALA A 191 8.65 -28.36 12.87
CA ALA A 191 9.81 -27.52 12.55
C ALA A 191 10.19 -26.61 13.73
N VAL A 192 11.46 -26.20 13.81
CA VAL A 192 11.96 -25.26 14.84
C VAL A 192 11.99 -23.82 14.37
N ALA A 193 12.05 -23.59 13.05
CA ALA A 193 11.94 -22.29 12.41
C ALA A 193 11.53 -22.46 10.94
N VAL A 194 11.18 -21.35 10.29
CA VAL A 194 10.79 -21.32 8.87
C VAL A 194 11.60 -20.28 8.08
N LEU A 195 12.02 -20.66 6.88
CA LEU A 195 12.56 -19.77 5.86
C LEU A 195 11.58 -19.68 4.69
N VAL A 196 11.42 -18.48 4.12
CA VAL A 196 10.52 -18.22 2.99
C VAL A 196 11.29 -17.51 1.88
N ARG A 197 11.18 -17.96 0.63
CA ARG A 197 11.67 -17.17 -0.51
C ARG A 197 10.91 -15.85 -0.59
N SER A 198 11.65 -14.73 -0.70
CA SER A 198 11.09 -13.39 -0.96
C SER A 198 10.02 -13.41 -2.05
N LEU A 199 8.88 -12.78 -1.76
CA LEU A 199 7.77 -12.60 -2.70
C LEU A 199 8.07 -11.43 -3.64
N THR A 200 8.90 -11.71 -4.64
CA THR A 200 9.26 -10.77 -5.71
C THR A 200 9.59 -11.52 -7.00
N THR A 201 9.35 -10.89 -8.15
CA THR A 201 9.84 -11.37 -9.46
C THR A 201 11.30 -10.95 -9.72
N ARG A 202 11.86 -10.05 -8.89
CA ARG A 202 13.25 -9.60 -9.02
C ARG A 202 14.23 -10.65 -8.52
N ARG A 203 15.42 -10.67 -9.12
CA ARG A 203 16.55 -11.50 -8.70
C ARG A 203 17.66 -10.64 -8.11
N ASP A 204 17.58 -10.41 -6.79
CA ASP A 204 18.52 -9.60 -6.03
C ASP A 204 18.66 -10.12 -4.59
N ASP A 205 19.47 -9.42 -3.78
CA ASP A 205 19.83 -9.81 -2.42
C ASP A 205 19.00 -9.14 -1.31
N PHE A 206 17.85 -8.57 -1.66
CA PHE A 206 16.93 -7.92 -0.70
C PHE A 206 15.87 -8.91 -0.19
N PRO A 207 15.79 -9.16 1.13
CA PRO A 207 14.75 -10.02 1.70
C PRO A 207 13.42 -9.26 1.88
N HIS A 208 12.36 -9.69 1.20
CA HIS A 208 11.04 -9.07 1.27
C HIS A 208 10.28 -9.56 2.51
N THR A 209 10.11 -8.70 3.51
CA THR A 209 9.27 -8.97 4.71
C THR A 209 7.76 -8.97 4.38
N GLY A 210 6.91 -8.71 5.37
CA GLY A 210 5.47 -8.57 5.25
C GLY A 210 4.72 -9.41 6.28
N LEU A 211 3.39 -9.32 6.29
CA LEU A 211 2.57 -9.96 7.33
C LEU A 211 2.69 -11.51 7.33
N MET A 212 2.79 -12.05 8.54
CA MET A 212 2.43 -13.44 8.87
C MET A 212 1.36 -13.51 9.97
N GLN A 213 0.72 -14.67 10.12
CA GLN A 213 -0.26 -14.93 11.16
C GLN A 213 0.10 -16.19 11.95
N TYR A 214 0.24 -16.07 13.27
CA TYR A 214 0.20 -17.22 14.17
C TYR A 214 -1.25 -17.64 14.44
N LYS A 215 -1.44 -18.90 14.87
CA LYS A 215 -2.76 -19.46 15.20
C LYS A 215 -2.76 -19.99 16.63
N GLU A 216 -3.82 -19.67 17.38
CA GLU A 216 -4.02 -20.19 18.73
C GLU A 216 -4.01 -21.72 18.76
N GLY A 217 -3.44 -22.30 19.83
CA GLY A 217 -3.25 -23.75 19.98
C GLY A 217 -2.11 -24.36 19.14
N ILE A 218 -1.46 -23.60 18.25
CA ILE A 218 -0.27 -24.03 17.51
C ILE A 218 0.98 -23.38 18.13
N PRO A 219 2.10 -24.13 18.31
CA PRO A 219 3.36 -23.53 18.76
C PRO A 219 3.81 -22.39 17.85
N ARG A 220 4.32 -21.31 18.44
CA ARG A 220 4.92 -20.20 17.69
C ARG A 220 6.39 -20.52 17.46
N ILE A 221 6.85 -20.41 16.21
CA ILE A 221 8.24 -20.62 15.80
C ILE A 221 8.73 -19.40 14.99
N PRO A 222 10.02 -19.02 15.08
CA PRO A 222 10.56 -17.89 14.33
C PRO A 222 10.51 -18.12 12.82
N ALA A 223 10.27 -17.05 12.05
CA ALA A 223 10.20 -17.12 10.60
C ALA A 223 10.85 -15.90 9.93
N ALA A 224 11.65 -16.15 8.90
CA ALA A 224 12.35 -15.13 8.12
C ALA A 224 12.16 -15.34 6.61
N CYS A 225 12.08 -14.25 5.85
CA CYS A 225 12.24 -14.28 4.41
C CYS A 225 13.72 -14.30 4.04
N VAL A 226 14.05 -14.93 2.90
CA VAL A 226 15.38 -15.08 2.30
C VAL A 226 15.37 -14.34 0.96
N SER A 227 16.45 -13.62 0.64
CA SER A 227 16.61 -12.97 -0.68
C SER A 227 16.43 -13.95 -1.85
N THR A 228 16.05 -13.48 -3.04
CA THR A 228 15.84 -14.41 -4.18
C THR A 228 17.16 -15.02 -4.67
N ILE A 229 18.28 -14.28 -4.58
CA ILE A 229 19.61 -14.85 -4.80
C ILE A 229 19.95 -15.91 -3.73
N GLY A 230 19.78 -15.59 -2.45
CA GLY A 230 20.05 -16.52 -1.34
C GLY A 230 19.17 -17.78 -1.37
N ALA A 231 17.94 -17.67 -1.85
CA ALA A 231 17.01 -18.78 -2.04
C ALA A 231 17.40 -19.69 -3.22
N ASP A 232 17.84 -19.11 -4.34
CA ASP A 232 18.40 -19.88 -5.46
C ASP A 232 19.70 -20.60 -5.06
N ASP A 233 20.52 -19.95 -4.23
CA ASP A 233 21.78 -20.50 -3.73
C ASP A 233 21.54 -21.66 -2.75
N LEU A 234 20.74 -21.45 -1.69
CA LEU A 234 20.40 -22.47 -0.71
C LEU A 234 19.83 -23.73 -1.38
N SER A 235 18.91 -23.56 -2.34
CA SER A 235 18.33 -24.66 -3.12
C SER A 235 19.37 -25.44 -3.92
N ARG A 236 20.23 -24.75 -4.67
CA ARG A 236 21.33 -25.37 -5.44
C ARG A 236 22.33 -26.10 -4.55
N LEU A 237 22.59 -25.58 -3.36
CA LEU A 237 23.56 -26.13 -2.42
C LEU A 237 22.99 -27.39 -1.75
N LEU A 238 21.69 -27.43 -1.44
CA LEU A 238 20.97 -28.62 -0.94
C LEU A 238 21.04 -29.82 -1.90
N LEU A 239 21.06 -29.60 -3.22
CA LEU A 239 21.28 -30.67 -4.20
C LEU A 239 22.67 -31.33 -4.06
N SER A 240 23.67 -30.60 -3.57
CA SER A 240 25.04 -31.08 -3.40
C SER A 240 25.29 -31.68 -2.00
N ASP A 241 24.59 -31.17 -0.99
CA ASP A 241 24.76 -31.50 0.42
C ASP A 241 23.40 -31.53 1.14
N PRO A 242 22.64 -32.65 1.07
CA PRO A 242 21.27 -32.72 1.59
C PRO A 242 21.17 -32.60 3.12
N ASP A 243 22.27 -32.68 3.85
CA ASP A 243 22.35 -32.53 5.31
C ASP A 243 22.76 -31.10 5.74
N LEU A 244 22.75 -30.13 4.81
CA LEU A 244 22.98 -28.72 5.08
C LEU A 244 22.16 -28.21 6.26
N ARG A 245 22.81 -27.40 7.09
CA ARG A 245 22.21 -26.72 8.23
C ARG A 245 22.19 -25.22 7.95
N VAL A 246 21.21 -24.53 8.52
CA VAL A 246 21.23 -23.07 8.63
C VAL A 246 21.16 -22.71 10.10
N HIS A 247 22.00 -21.76 10.49
CA HIS A 247 21.84 -20.99 11.73
C HIS A 247 21.12 -19.69 11.40
N ILE A 248 20.11 -19.32 12.20
CA ILE A 248 19.44 -18.02 12.14
C ILE A 248 19.43 -17.36 13.52
N LYS A 249 19.53 -16.03 13.56
CA LYS A 249 19.25 -15.22 14.74
C LYS A 249 18.40 -14.01 14.34
N LEU A 250 17.22 -13.91 14.98
CA LEU A 250 16.25 -12.83 14.81
C LEU A 250 16.00 -12.19 16.19
N ASP A 251 16.15 -10.87 16.29
CA ASP A 251 15.68 -10.09 17.44
C ASP A 251 14.35 -9.42 17.07
N CYS A 252 13.23 -9.95 17.59
CA CYS A 252 11.88 -9.54 17.19
C CYS A 252 10.94 -9.56 18.39
N ARG A 253 10.27 -8.43 18.65
CA ARG A 253 9.62 -8.17 19.93
C ARG A 253 8.17 -7.72 19.75
N HIS A 254 7.24 -8.47 20.33
CA HIS A 254 5.87 -8.04 20.51
C HIS A 254 5.76 -7.15 21.75
N LEU A 255 5.15 -5.98 21.59
CA LEU A 255 4.92 -5.00 22.66
C LEU A 255 3.41 -4.83 22.89
N SER A 256 3.05 -4.18 24.00
CA SER A 256 1.66 -3.82 24.29
C SER A 256 1.03 -3.03 23.11
N PRO A 257 -0.17 -3.41 22.64
CA PRO A 257 -0.89 -2.68 21.60
C PRO A 257 -1.14 -1.21 21.99
N VAL A 258 -1.01 -0.31 21.02
CA VAL A 258 -1.11 1.14 21.19
C VAL A 258 -2.33 1.70 20.46
N ILE A 259 -2.67 2.95 20.74
CA ILE A 259 -3.60 3.71 19.90
C ILE A 259 -2.79 4.37 18.78
N SER A 260 -3.29 4.26 17.56
CA SER A 260 -2.89 5.02 16.38
C SER A 260 -4.13 5.66 15.78
N HIS A 261 -4.04 6.34 14.63
CA HIS A 261 -5.18 7.08 14.08
C HIS A 261 -5.31 6.96 12.56
N ASN A 262 -6.55 6.98 12.06
CA ASN A 262 -6.81 7.46 10.70
C ASN A 262 -6.70 8.99 10.68
N VAL A 263 -6.37 9.57 9.53
CA VAL A 263 -6.36 11.02 9.33
C VAL A 263 -7.45 11.39 8.35
N ILE A 264 -8.45 12.12 8.83
CA ILE A 264 -9.62 12.55 8.08
C ILE A 264 -9.57 14.07 7.89
N GLY A 265 -9.98 14.54 6.72
CA GLY A 265 -10.12 15.95 6.35
C GLY A 265 -10.93 16.03 5.07
N GLU A 266 -11.66 17.11 4.88
CA GLU A 266 -12.78 17.16 3.93
C GLU A 266 -12.69 18.35 2.95
N ILE A 267 -13.41 18.22 1.84
CA ILE A 267 -13.90 19.36 1.05
C ILE A 267 -15.42 19.30 1.19
N GLU A 268 -16.02 20.34 1.76
CA GLU A 268 -17.45 20.38 2.03
C GLU A 268 -18.26 20.48 0.72
N GLY A 269 -19.26 19.61 0.56
CA GLY A 269 -20.19 19.64 -0.58
C GLY A 269 -21.14 20.84 -0.52
N SER A 270 -21.73 21.22 -1.65
CA SER A 270 -22.60 22.41 -1.73
C SER A 270 -24.10 22.09 -1.87
N GLU A 271 -24.46 21.15 -2.75
CA GLU A 271 -25.87 20.81 -3.01
C GLU A 271 -26.34 19.68 -2.07
N ASN A 272 -25.63 18.54 -2.06
CA ASN A 272 -25.90 17.40 -1.18
C ASN A 272 -24.66 17.13 -0.30
N PRO A 273 -24.36 17.94 0.73
CA PRO A 273 -23.16 17.77 1.58
C PRO A 273 -23.13 16.45 2.36
N GLU A 274 -24.27 15.76 2.49
CA GLU A 274 -24.37 14.42 3.05
C GLU A 274 -23.94 13.30 2.08
N GLU A 275 -23.77 13.59 0.79
CA GLU A 275 -23.16 12.66 -0.18
C GLU A 275 -21.64 12.71 -0.07
N ILE A 276 -21.11 11.80 0.75
CA ILE A 276 -19.68 11.74 1.07
C ILE A 276 -18.87 11.20 -0.12
N VAL A 277 -17.86 12.01 -0.49
CA VAL A 277 -17.00 12.03 -1.71
C VAL A 277 -16.29 10.62 -2.31
N LEU A 278 -14.57 9.19 -1.68
CA LEU A 278 -13.58 8.74 -0.64
C LEU A 278 -12.46 8.17 -1.49
N VAL A 279 -11.26 8.72 -1.35
CA VAL A 279 -10.08 8.15 -1.99
C VAL A 279 -8.93 8.02 -0.99
N GLY A 280 -8.55 6.78 -0.73
CA GLY A 280 -7.64 6.44 0.37
C GLY A 280 -6.37 5.75 -0.08
N GLY A 281 -5.33 5.98 0.72
CA GLY A 281 -4.09 5.19 0.75
C GLY A 281 -3.70 4.94 2.20
N HIS A 282 -2.80 3.98 2.48
CA HIS A 282 -2.44 3.62 3.85
C HIS A 282 -1.16 4.30 4.37
N LEU A 283 -1.25 4.87 5.58
CA LEU A 283 -0.15 5.62 6.19
C LEU A 283 0.96 4.73 6.71
N ASP A 284 0.67 3.51 7.19
CA ASP A 284 1.72 2.60 7.62
C ASP A 284 2.41 1.92 6.43
N SER A 285 3.67 1.54 6.67
CA SER A 285 4.52 0.83 5.72
C SER A 285 5.33 -0.23 6.44
N TRP A 286 6.07 -1.05 5.69
CA TRP A 286 7.12 -1.87 6.27
C TRP A 286 8.34 -1.03 6.69
N ASP A 287 9.22 -1.67 7.45
CA ASP A 287 10.33 -1.11 8.25
C ASP A 287 11.72 -1.38 7.65
N LEU A 288 11.77 -1.78 6.37
CA LEU A 288 12.99 -2.05 5.61
C LEU A 288 13.22 -1.01 4.51
N GLY A 289 12.58 0.17 4.60
CA GLY A 289 12.60 1.21 3.58
C GLY A 289 11.38 2.13 3.65
N THR A 290 11.51 3.32 3.05
CA THR A 290 10.69 4.53 3.26
C THR A 290 9.18 4.43 2.99
N GLY A 291 8.64 3.28 2.58
CA GLY A 291 7.21 3.12 2.32
C GLY A 291 6.69 3.97 1.16
N ALA A 292 7.55 4.39 0.23
CA ALA A 292 7.19 5.33 -0.83
C ALA A 292 6.14 4.77 -1.80
N HIS A 293 6.22 3.50 -2.19
CA HIS A 293 5.25 2.86 -3.10
C HIS A 293 4.12 2.09 -2.39
N ASP A 294 4.24 1.81 -1.10
CA ASP A 294 3.32 0.96 -0.32
C ASP A 294 3.19 1.58 1.09
N ASP A 295 2.38 2.62 1.29
CA ASP A 295 1.54 3.31 0.29
C ASP A 295 1.62 4.85 0.37
N GLY A 296 2.84 5.38 0.57
CA GLY A 296 3.08 6.84 0.54
C GLY A 296 2.60 7.50 -0.76
N ALA A 297 2.76 6.82 -1.90
CA ALA A 297 2.26 7.25 -3.20
C ALA A 297 0.73 7.33 -3.24
N GLY A 298 -0.02 6.35 -2.71
CA GLY A 298 -1.48 6.42 -2.60
C GLY A 298 -1.93 7.60 -1.72
N CYS A 299 -1.26 7.83 -0.58
CA CYS A 299 -1.51 8.98 0.28
C CYS A 299 -1.24 10.33 -0.42
N VAL A 300 -0.15 10.45 -1.17
CA VAL A 300 0.14 11.65 -1.99
C VAL A 300 -0.88 11.82 -3.12
N HIS A 301 -1.24 10.76 -3.84
CA HIS A 301 -2.26 10.82 -4.91
C HIS A 301 -3.63 11.30 -4.40
N ALA A 302 -4.03 10.89 -3.18
CA ALA A 302 -5.26 11.38 -2.55
C ALA A 302 -5.16 12.89 -2.24
N LEU A 303 -4.11 13.32 -1.53
CA LEU A 303 -3.93 14.72 -1.12
C LEU A 303 -3.75 15.68 -2.32
N GLU A 304 -2.95 15.29 -3.32
CA GLU A 304 -2.73 16.06 -4.55
C GLU A 304 -4.03 16.26 -5.32
N ALA A 305 -4.90 15.24 -5.39
CA ALA A 305 -6.15 15.37 -6.10
C ALA A 305 -7.12 16.36 -5.42
N LEU A 306 -7.07 16.50 -4.09
CA LEU A 306 -7.82 17.53 -3.34
C LEU A 306 -7.33 18.94 -3.63
N ARG A 307 -5.99 19.14 -3.62
CA ARG A 307 -5.35 20.41 -4.02
C ARG A 307 -5.90 20.86 -5.36
N LEU A 308 -5.98 19.92 -6.29
CA LEU A 308 -6.43 20.15 -7.65
C LEU A 308 -7.94 20.33 -7.81
N ILE A 309 -8.80 19.63 -7.04
CA ILE A 309 -10.24 19.95 -6.97
C ILE A 309 -10.41 21.42 -6.56
N LYS A 310 -9.71 21.85 -5.51
CA LYS A 310 -9.79 23.25 -5.03
C LYS A 310 -9.28 24.25 -6.07
N GLU A 311 -8.20 23.94 -6.78
CA GLU A 311 -7.61 24.80 -7.81
C GLU A 311 -8.45 24.90 -9.09
N THR A 312 -9.19 23.86 -9.48
CA THR A 312 -10.10 23.95 -10.64
C THR A 312 -11.25 24.94 -10.43
N GLY A 313 -11.52 25.39 -9.20
CA GLY A 313 -12.59 26.33 -8.89
C GLY A 313 -14.00 25.81 -9.22
N LEU A 314 -14.16 24.48 -9.34
CA LEU A 314 -15.43 23.83 -9.62
C LEU A 314 -16.48 24.22 -8.56
N ARG A 315 -17.61 24.75 -9.04
CA ARG A 315 -18.68 25.35 -8.24
C ARG A 315 -20.02 25.18 -8.96
N PRO A 316 -21.16 25.16 -8.23
CA PRO A 316 -22.48 25.27 -8.84
C PRO A 316 -22.53 26.46 -9.81
N GLY A 317 -23.07 26.23 -11.00
CA GLY A 317 -22.90 27.11 -12.14
C GLY A 317 -23.90 26.84 -13.26
N GLY A 318 -23.53 27.21 -14.48
CA GLY A 318 -24.40 27.05 -15.63
C GLY A 318 -23.63 27.01 -16.94
N GLY A 319 -24.36 27.17 -18.04
CA GLY A 319 -23.80 27.09 -19.39
C GLY A 319 -23.13 28.39 -19.84
N GLY A 320 -22.21 28.28 -20.80
CA GLY A 320 -21.81 29.42 -21.63
C GLY A 320 -22.99 29.97 -22.45
N VAL A 321 -22.80 31.12 -23.10
CA VAL A 321 -23.88 31.88 -23.76
C VAL A 321 -24.71 31.04 -24.76
N ASP A 322 -24.07 30.13 -25.49
CA ASP A 322 -24.70 29.29 -26.51
C ASP A 322 -25.58 28.18 -25.94
N ILE A 323 -25.18 27.58 -24.81
CA ILE A 323 -25.88 26.45 -24.19
C ILE A 323 -26.78 26.86 -23.02
N GLY A 324 -26.61 28.06 -22.46
CA GLY A 324 -27.48 28.64 -21.41
C GLY A 324 -28.98 28.48 -21.67
N PRO A 325 -29.50 28.75 -22.90
CA PRO A 325 -30.90 28.53 -23.23
C PRO A 325 -31.39 27.08 -23.09
N LEU A 326 -30.51 26.08 -23.24
CA LEU A 326 -30.87 24.65 -23.17
C LEU A 326 -31.28 24.22 -21.75
N GLY A 327 -30.84 24.95 -20.71
CA GLY A 327 -31.28 24.72 -19.32
C GLY A 327 -32.78 24.94 -19.13
N GLN A 328 -33.40 25.81 -19.93
CA GLN A 328 -34.88 25.98 -19.92
C GLN A 328 -35.61 24.73 -20.41
N SER A 329 -34.93 23.82 -21.12
CA SER A 329 -35.44 22.52 -21.57
C SER A 329 -35.07 21.37 -20.62
N GLY A 330 -34.51 21.66 -19.44
CA GLY A 330 -34.03 20.65 -18.49
C GLY A 330 -32.70 19.99 -18.87
N THR A 331 -31.94 20.58 -19.80
CA THR A 331 -30.60 20.09 -20.17
C THR A 331 -29.62 20.43 -19.05
N LEU A 332 -28.83 19.45 -18.59
CA LEU A 332 -27.71 19.72 -17.66
C LEU A 332 -26.73 20.69 -18.32
N LEU A 333 -26.38 21.77 -17.62
CA LEU A 333 -25.46 22.79 -18.12
C LEU A 333 -24.13 22.73 -17.40
N ILE A 334 -23.05 22.76 -18.16
CA ILE A 334 -21.66 22.71 -17.69
C ILE A 334 -20.87 23.71 -18.53
N GLY A 335 -20.06 24.55 -17.88
CA GLY A 335 -19.20 25.54 -18.54
C GLY A 335 -17.83 25.61 -17.88
N LEU A 336 -16.78 25.62 -18.70
CA LEU A 336 -15.44 26.00 -18.27
C LEU A 336 -15.38 27.53 -18.15
N ILE A 337 -14.88 28.03 -17.02
CA ILE A 337 -14.69 29.47 -16.78
C ILE A 337 -13.18 29.77 -16.87
N PRO A 338 -12.70 30.51 -17.87
CA PRO A 338 -11.29 30.92 -17.97
C PRO A 338 -10.94 32.00 -16.93
N ASP A 339 -9.65 32.31 -16.75
CA ASP A 339 -9.24 33.37 -15.82
C ASP A 339 -9.74 34.75 -16.26
N SER A 340 -10.74 35.25 -15.53
CA SER A 340 -11.34 36.55 -15.74
C SER A 340 -10.40 37.74 -15.56
N GLN A 341 -9.26 37.58 -14.86
CA GLN A 341 -8.32 38.69 -14.62
C GLN A 341 -7.67 39.16 -15.92
N ARG A 342 -7.31 38.22 -16.82
CA ARG A 342 -6.66 38.51 -18.10
C ARG A 342 -7.61 38.53 -19.29
N TYR A 343 -8.77 37.87 -19.17
CA TYR A 343 -9.77 37.77 -20.23
C TYR A 343 -10.16 39.15 -20.82
N PHE A 344 -10.44 40.13 -19.95
CA PHE A 344 -10.90 41.45 -20.37
C PHE A 344 -9.79 42.40 -20.87
N ASP A 345 -8.52 42.01 -20.78
CA ASP A 345 -7.40 42.78 -21.39
C ASP A 345 -7.36 42.62 -22.92
N VAL A 346 -7.86 41.48 -23.45
CA VAL A 346 -7.81 41.13 -24.88
C VAL A 346 -9.18 41.03 -25.53
N HIS A 347 -10.21 40.63 -24.78
CA HIS A 347 -11.58 40.38 -25.27
C HIS A 347 -12.17 41.52 -26.12
N HIS A 348 -12.71 41.16 -27.29
CA HIS A 348 -13.26 42.09 -28.29
C HIS A 348 -12.24 43.13 -28.85
N SER A 349 -10.93 42.83 -28.80
CA SER A 349 -9.89 43.70 -29.35
C SER A 349 -9.01 42.98 -30.38
N ALA A 350 -8.15 43.73 -31.07
CA ALA A 350 -7.14 43.17 -31.97
C ALA A 350 -5.95 42.48 -31.26
N LEU A 351 -5.98 42.39 -29.92
CA LEU A 351 -5.01 41.63 -29.12
C LEU A 351 -5.46 40.18 -28.85
N ASP A 352 -6.72 39.85 -29.18
CA ASP A 352 -7.29 38.50 -29.11
C ASP A 352 -6.67 37.62 -30.20
N THR A 353 -5.55 36.97 -29.88
CA THR A 353 -4.65 36.28 -30.81
C THR A 353 -4.08 35.02 -30.15
N ILE A 354 -3.64 34.04 -30.94
CA ILE A 354 -3.18 32.75 -30.41
C ILE A 354 -1.96 32.88 -29.49
N GLU A 355 -1.15 33.93 -29.69
CA GLU A 355 0.01 34.28 -28.89
C GLU A 355 -0.34 34.77 -27.47
N THR A 356 -1.59 35.16 -27.19
CA THR A 356 -2.03 35.57 -25.85
C THR A 356 -2.65 34.43 -25.03
N VAL A 357 -2.98 33.29 -25.68
CA VAL A 357 -3.52 32.09 -25.03
C VAL A 357 -2.44 31.41 -24.18
N ASN A 358 -2.73 31.17 -22.90
CA ASN A 358 -1.83 30.40 -22.04
C ASN A 358 -1.99 28.90 -22.30
N SER A 359 -0.94 28.26 -22.83
CA SER A 359 -0.92 26.81 -23.13
C SER A 359 -1.31 25.94 -21.94
N ARG A 360 -0.95 26.33 -20.71
CA ARG A 360 -1.27 25.57 -19.50
C ARG A 360 -2.77 25.64 -19.16
N GLU A 361 -3.36 26.82 -19.25
CA GLU A 361 -4.81 27.00 -19.05
C GLU A 361 -5.61 26.20 -20.10
N LEU A 362 -5.14 26.21 -21.36
CA LEU A 362 -5.72 25.44 -22.45
C LEU A 362 -5.64 23.91 -22.21
N GLU A 363 -4.48 23.38 -21.81
CA GLU A 363 -4.31 21.96 -21.52
C GLU A 363 -5.12 21.50 -20.29
N MET A 364 -5.10 22.26 -19.19
CA MET A 364 -5.88 21.95 -17.99
C MET A 364 -7.39 21.97 -18.29
N GLY A 365 -7.87 22.99 -19.01
CA GLY A 365 -9.27 23.10 -19.43
C GLY A 365 -9.71 21.94 -20.34
N ALA A 366 -8.86 21.55 -21.30
CA ALA A 366 -9.12 20.41 -22.17
C ALA A 366 -9.19 19.08 -21.40
N ILE A 367 -8.29 18.86 -20.44
CA ILE A 367 -8.30 17.66 -19.57
C ILE A 367 -9.55 17.62 -18.70
N ALA A 368 -9.93 18.73 -18.07
CA ALA A 368 -11.12 18.81 -17.23
C ALA A 368 -12.41 18.50 -18.03
N ILE A 369 -12.57 19.11 -19.22
CA ILE A 369 -13.71 18.84 -20.11
C ILE A 369 -13.71 17.38 -20.58
N ALA A 370 -12.55 16.83 -20.96
CA ALA A 370 -12.45 15.45 -21.46
C ALA A 370 -12.80 14.40 -20.38
N LEU A 371 -12.29 14.58 -19.14
CA LEU A 371 -12.61 13.70 -18.02
C LEU A 371 -14.11 13.77 -17.66
N LEU A 372 -14.66 14.98 -17.55
CA LEU A 372 -16.07 15.19 -17.20
C LEU A 372 -17.01 14.63 -18.28
N ALA A 373 -16.73 14.88 -19.56
CA ALA A 373 -17.48 14.30 -20.67
C ALA A 373 -17.40 12.76 -20.70
N TYR A 374 -16.23 12.18 -20.41
CA TYR A 374 -16.07 10.73 -20.32
C TYR A 374 -16.89 10.13 -19.16
N ILE A 375 -16.82 10.72 -17.97
CA ILE A 375 -17.57 10.26 -16.78
C ILE A 375 -19.09 10.31 -17.06
N LEU A 376 -19.60 11.42 -17.58
CA LEU A 376 -21.01 11.58 -17.93
C LEU A 376 -21.46 10.62 -19.03
N ALA A 377 -20.58 10.26 -19.97
CA ALA A 377 -20.86 9.28 -21.02
C ALA A 377 -20.88 7.81 -20.52
N GLN A 378 -20.22 7.51 -19.39
CA GLN A 378 -20.24 6.17 -18.76
C GLN A 378 -21.37 6.01 -17.73
N GLU A 379 -21.50 6.96 -16.79
CA GLU A 379 -22.44 6.85 -15.66
C GLU A 379 -23.83 7.46 -15.93
N GLY A 380 -23.93 8.28 -16.97
CA GLY A 380 -25.12 9.07 -17.29
C GLY A 380 -25.38 10.22 -16.32
N ILE A 381 -26.48 10.92 -16.58
CA ILE A 381 -27.09 11.89 -15.66
C ILE A 381 -28.36 11.20 -15.13
N ASN A 382 -28.57 11.22 -13.81
CA ASN A 382 -29.66 10.50 -13.13
C ASN A 382 -30.70 11.47 -12.57
#